data_AF-A0A669F555-F1
#
_entry.id   AF-A0A669F555-F1
#
_cell.length_a   1.000
_cell.length_b   1.000
_cell.length_c   1.000
_cell.angle_alpha   90.00
_cell.angle_beta   90.00
_cell.angle_gamma   90.00
#
_symmetry.space_group_name_H-M   'P 1'
#
loop_
_entity.id
_entity.type
_entity.pdbx_description
1 polymer ?
#
loop_
_entity_poly.entity_id
_entity_poly.type
_entity_poly.pdbx_seq_one_letter_code
_entity_poly.pdbx_strand_id
1 'polypeptide(L)'
;MCADITACTYKQLQHEASLSMQFWDNPTVDGFQCLLMTPKPMIRTSDHVFQLCELVKLQSSCKKLNLLSELMDHSGDYIHTALPFILSLLQQGLSQRIHLLTHSLSPDPKWSVESEAPKHKAQPPLSFGLLLRAELSSTVLDRGPPADSPKAAEFRQLWGPRSELRRFQDGDITEAVLWHGESICQKRLVPKQIITHLLQLHADIPESCVRYVGAMVDDVIKTGSEVSGTGEEESLVVVQSYDDLSRKLWRLEGLPLTITAVQGAHPALRYTQVFPPRPLKLEYSFFDREKTSRSLVPKEGKPCPVYITPITVICHMEGSGKWPHDRLAIQHIRAAFHIQLGELLRKHHNYTCRPCPTHLDVWKVSASPPFSKIFSFFCCFQKKNSFQQKFC
;
A
#
# COMPACT_ATOMS: atom_id res chain seq x y z
N MET A 1 -30.70 7.10 -28.90
CA MET A 1 -29.99 8.06 -28.03
C MET A 1 -28.74 7.45 -27.39
N CYS A 2 -28.78 6.22 -26.88
CA CYS A 2 -27.63 5.60 -26.20
C CYS A 2 -26.90 4.52 -27.04
N ALA A 3 -27.00 4.58 -28.38
CA ALA A 3 -26.49 3.51 -29.25
C ALA A 3 -24.96 3.31 -29.12
N ASP A 4 -24.22 4.40 -28.94
CA ASP A 4 -22.75 4.38 -28.82
C ASP A 4 -22.26 4.35 -27.36
N ILE A 5 -23.16 4.19 -26.39
CA ILE A 5 -22.80 4.14 -24.97
C ILE A 5 -22.48 2.70 -24.58
N THR A 6 -21.20 2.43 -24.30
CA THR A 6 -20.80 1.14 -23.74
C THR A 6 -21.34 0.93 -22.32
N ALA A 7 -21.44 -0.33 -21.88
CA ALA A 7 -21.80 -0.66 -20.51
C ALA A 7 -20.85 -0.02 -19.46
N CYS A 8 -19.55 0.10 -19.77
CA CYS A 8 -18.57 0.77 -18.92
C CYS A 8 -18.84 2.28 -18.80
N THR A 9 -19.13 2.95 -19.93
CA THR A 9 -19.49 4.37 -19.93
C THR A 9 -20.76 4.62 -19.13
N TYR A 10 -21.76 3.76 -19.27
CA TYR A 10 -22.99 3.87 -18.49
C TYR A 10 -22.75 3.68 -16.98
N LYS A 11 -21.94 2.69 -16.59
CA LYS A 11 -21.54 2.51 -15.18
C LYS A 11 -20.74 3.69 -14.64
N GLN A 12 -19.88 4.29 -15.46
CA GLN A 12 -19.16 5.51 -15.09
C GLN A 12 -20.12 6.67 -14.84
N LEU A 13 -21.11 6.86 -15.72
CA LEU A 13 -22.15 7.87 -15.53
C LEU A 13 -22.93 7.64 -14.24
N GLN A 14 -23.33 6.39 -13.95
CA GLN A 14 -24.02 6.06 -12.70
C GLN A 14 -23.15 6.35 -11.47
N HIS A 15 -21.84 6.03 -11.54
CA HIS A 15 -20.89 6.30 -10.47
C HIS A 15 -20.73 7.81 -10.21
N GLU A 16 -20.48 8.60 -11.26
CA GLU A 16 -20.34 10.06 -11.15
C GLU A 16 -21.64 10.73 -10.71
N ALA A 17 -22.80 10.25 -11.15
CA ALA A 17 -24.10 10.74 -10.70
C ALA A 17 -24.31 10.48 -9.20
N SER A 18 -23.96 9.28 -8.72
CA SER A 18 -24.02 8.93 -7.29
C SER A 18 -23.08 9.81 -6.45
N LEU A 19 -21.85 10.03 -6.90
CA LEU A 19 -20.92 10.96 -6.24
C LEU A 19 -21.47 12.38 -6.25
N SER A 20 -22.02 12.84 -7.38
CA SER A 20 -22.55 14.20 -7.49
C SER A 20 -23.68 14.46 -6.49
N MET A 21 -24.56 13.49 -6.26
CA MET A 21 -25.60 13.58 -5.23
C MET A 21 -25.00 13.74 -3.83
N GLN A 22 -23.93 13.01 -3.50
CA GLN A 22 -23.25 13.15 -2.20
C GLN A 22 -22.67 14.55 -1.97
N PHE A 23 -22.13 15.19 -3.03
CA PHE A 23 -21.64 16.57 -2.95
C PHE A 23 -22.79 17.58 -2.85
N TRP A 24 -23.89 17.33 -3.55
CA TRP A 24 -25.08 18.18 -3.49
C TRP A 24 -25.73 18.17 -2.10
N ASP A 25 -25.78 17.00 -1.46
CA ASP A 25 -26.40 16.80 -0.15
C ASP A 25 -25.49 17.22 1.03
N ASN A 26 -24.21 17.54 0.77
CA ASN A 26 -23.25 17.87 1.81
C ASN A 26 -23.13 19.40 2.04
N PRO A 27 -23.65 19.95 3.15
CA PRO A 27 -23.63 21.39 3.40
C PRO A 27 -22.25 21.94 3.79
N THR A 28 -21.25 21.07 4.03
CA THR A 28 -19.91 21.48 4.46
C THR A 28 -18.93 21.69 3.30
N VAL A 29 -19.35 21.37 2.07
CA VAL A 29 -18.50 21.39 0.88
C VAL A 29 -19.08 22.39 -0.12
N ASP A 30 -18.21 23.13 -0.80
CA ASP A 30 -18.60 23.94 -1.96
C ASP A 30 -18.87 23.01 -3.16
N GLY A 31 -20.10 22.49 -3.23
CA GLY A 31 -20.53 21.60 -4.30
C GLY A 31 -20.46 22.25 -5.69
N PHE A 32 -20.64 23.57 -5.81
CA PHE A 32 -20.58 24.26 -7.11
C PHE A 32 -19.17 24.17 -7.70
N GLN A 33 -18.16 24.52 -6.90
CA GLN A 33 -16.77 24.45 -7.35
C GLN A 33 -16.33 23.01 -7.67
N CYS A 34 -16.70 22.06 -6.80
CA CYS A 34 -16.33 20.65 -6.98
C CYS A 34 -16.99 19.97 -8.18
N LEU A 35 -18.25 20.31 -8.48
CA LEU A 35 -19.03 19.65 -9.54
C LEU A 35 -18.90 20.33 -10.91
N LEU A 36 -18.85 21.66 -10.97
CA LEU A 36 -19.00 22.41 -12.23
C LEU A 36 -17.72 23.12 -12.68
N MET A 37 -16.86 23.52 -11.74
CA MET A 37 -15.69 24.36 -12.05
C MET A 37 -14.37 23.59 -12.08
N THR A 38 -14.36 22.31 -11.66
CA THR A 38 -13.14 21.51 -11.55
C THR A 38 -13.07 20.47 -12.66
N PRO A 39 -12.16 20.60 -13.64
CA PRO A 39 -11.99 19.59 -14.67
C PRO A 39 -11.40 18.31 -14.07
N LYS A 40 -11.98 17.18 -14.47
CA LYS A 40 -11.62 15.84 -13.98
C LYS A 40 -11.04 14.99 -15.12
N PRO A 41 -9.75 15.15 -15.47
CA PRO A 41 -9.11 14.27 -16.45
C PRO A 41 -9.00 12.86 -15.89
N MET A 42 -8.98 11.84 -16.76
CA MET A 42 -8.95 10.42 -16.36
C MET A 42 -7.84 10.09 -15.36
N ILE A 43 -6.65 10.68 -15.52
CA ILE A 43 -5.51 10.47 -14.60
C ILE A 43 -5.77 10.94 -13.16
N ARG A 44 -6.79 11.78 -12.94
CA ARG A 44 -7.21 12.25 -11.61
C ARG A 44 -8.49 11.57 -11.10
N THR A 45 -9.18 10.78 -11.93
CA THR A 45 -10.41 10.06 -11.58
C THR A 45 -10.20 8.54 -11.52
N SER A 46 -8.97 8.08 -11.64
CA SER A 46 -8.61 6.67 -11.63
C SER A 46 -7.35 6.48 -10.82
N ASP A 47 -7.28 5.38 -10.06
CA ASP A 47 -6.10 5.07 -9.26
C ASP A 47 -4.95 4.63 -10.17
N HIS A 48 -5.26 3.74 -11.12
CA HIS A 48 -4.34 3.32 -12.17
C HIS A 48 -4.91 3.64 -13.55
N VAL A 49 -4.04 3.98 -14.49
CA VAL A 49 -4.39 4.21 -15.90
C VAL A 49 -3.47 3.37 -16.77
N PHE A 50 -4.00 2.76 -17.82
CA PHE A 50 -3.15 2.18 -18.86
C PHE A 50 -3.60 2.64 -20.24
N GLN A 51 -2.67 2.64 -21.18
CA GLN A 51 -2.90 3.02 -22.56
C GLN A 51 -2.51 1.88 -23.48
N LEU A 52 -3.37 1.60 -24.46
CA LEU A 52 -3.02 0.76 -25.60
C LEU A 52 -2.41 1.66 -26.68
N CYS A 53 -1.12 1.46 -26.88
CA CYS A 53 -0.33 2.04 -27.96
C CYS A 53 -0.41 1.15 -29.21
N GLU A 54 0.05 1.66 -30.35
CA GLU A 54 0.13 0.89 -31.61
C GLU A 54 -1.19 0.24 -32.02
N LEU A 55 -2.26 1.03 -32.10
CA LEU A 55 -3.64 0.56 -32.38
C LEU A 55 -3.79 -0.23 -33.69
N VAL A 56 -2.80 -0.16 -34.59
CA VAL A 56 -2.68 -1.03 -35.78
C VAL A 56 -2.73 -2.51 -35.41
N LYS A 57 -2.23 -2.89 -34.24
CA LYS A 57 -2.26 -4.27 -33.73
C LYS A 57 -3.68 -4.77 -33.44
N LEU A 58 -4.67 -3.88 -33.28
CA LEU A 58 -6.08 -4.27 -33.17
C LEU A 58 -6.60 -4.95 -34.44
N GLN A 59 -5.96 -4.75 -35.60
CA GLN A 59 -6.29 -5.49 -36.81
C GLN A 59 -6.07 -7.00 -36.65
N SER A 60 -4.94 -7.42 -36.06
CA SER A 60 -4.69 -8.83 -35.73
C SER A 60 -5.67 -9.33 -34.68
N SER A 61 -5.99 -8.50 -33.68
CA SER A 61 -6.99 -8.83 -32.66
C SER A 61 -8.36 -9.12 -33.28
N CYS A 62 -8.85 -8.25 -34.18
CA CYS A 62 -10.13 -8.45 -34.85
C CYS A 62 -10.16 -9.75 -35.67
N LYS A 63 -9.06 -10.09 -36.35
CA LYS A 63 -8.94 -11.37 -37.08
C LYS A 63 -8.99 -12.57 -36.15
N LYS A 64 -8.22 -12.56 -35.07
CA LYS A 64 -8.20 -13.64 -34.07
C LYS A 64 -9.55 -13.84 -33.40
N LEU A 65 -10.24 -12.74 -33.10
CA LEU A 65 -11.54 -12.72 -32.44
C LEU A 65 -12.71 -12.97 -33.42
N ASN A 66 -12.42 -13.20 -34.70
CA ASN A 66 -13.41 -13.36 -35.77
C ASN A 66 -14.40 -12.18 -35.90
N LEU A 67 -13.96 -10.96 -35.60
CA LEU A 67 -14.79 -9.73 -35.60
C LEU A 67 -14.85 -9.02 -36.97
N LEU A 68 -14.66 -9.76 -38.07
CA LEU A 68 -14.60 -9.14 -39.40
C LEU A 68 -15.97 -8.63 -39.86
N SER A 69 -17.06 -9.26 -39.42
CA SER A 69 -18.43 -8.80 -39.68
C SER A 69 -18.72 -7.46 -39.02
N GLU A 70 -18.45 -7.38 -37.72
CA GLU A 70 -18.62 -6.22 -36.86
C GLU A 70 -17.73 -5.08 -37.33
N LEU A 71 -16.53 -5.40 -37.84
CA LEU A 71 -15.65 -4.42 -38.46
C LEU A 71 -16.30 -3.74 -39.68
N MET A 72 -17.09 -4.46 -40.48
CA MET A 72 -17.83 -3.85 -41.59
C MET A 72 -18.94 -2.93 -41.08
N ASP A 73 -19.64 -3.32 -40.02
CA ASP A 73 -20.67 -2.50 -39.38
C ASP A 73 -20.10 -1.18 -38.84
N HIS A 74 -18.84 -1.22 -38.37
CA HIS A 74 -18.09 -0.04 -37.92
C HIS A 74 -17.22 0.60 -39.02
N SER A 75 -17.50 0.36 -40.30
CA SER A 75 -16.81 1.01 -41.43
C SER A 75 -15.28 0.88 -41.40
N GLY A 76 -14.75 -0.23 -40.87
CA GLY A 76 -13.31 -0.46 -40.74
C GLY A 76 -12.66 0.05 -39.46
N ASP A 77 -13.43 0.58 -38.50
CA ASP A 77 -12.89 1.06 -37.23
C ASP A 77 -12.54 -0.09 -36.27
N TYR A 78 -11.24 -0.41 -36.21
CA TYR A 78 -10.73 -1.46 -35.32
C TYR A 78 -10.89 -1.15 -33.82
N ILE A 79 -10.92 0.13 -33.43
CA ILE A 79 -11.06 0.52 -32.03
C ILE A 79 -12.48 0.21 -31.58
N HIS A 80 -13.48 0.74 -32.28
CA HIS A 80 -14.88 0.53 -31.94
C HIS A 80 -15.28 -0.95 -32.02
N THR A 81 -14.69 -1.69 -32.96
CA THR A 81 -14.93 -3.13 -33.10
C THR A 81 -14.33 -3.96 -31.96
N ALA A 82 -13.08 -3.71 -31.57
CA ALA A 82 -12.40 -4.52 -30.56
C ALA A 82 -12.71 -4.09 -29.11
N LEU A 83 -13.10 -2.83 -28.89
CA LEU A 83 -13.30 -2.24 -27.56
C LEU A 83 -14.32 -3.01 -26.71
N PRO A 84 -15.53 -3.40 -27.19
CA PRO A 84 -16.49 -4.14 -26.39
C PRO A 84 -15.93 -5.46 -25.84
N PHE A 85 -15.17 -6.18 -26.66
CA PHE A 85 -14.49 -7.42 -26.25
C PHE A 85 -13.44 -7.14 -25.18
N ILE A 86 -12.57 -6.15 -25.40
CA ILE A 86 -11.52 -5.77 -24.44
C ILE A 86 -12.14 -5.37 -23.09
N LEU A 87 -13.20 -4.55 -23.10
CA LEU A 87 -13.87 -4.13 -21.87
C LEU A 87 -14.48 -5.33 -21.12
N SER A 88 -15.15 -6.24 -21.82
CA SER A 88 -15.72 -7.46 -21.21
C SER A 88 -14.63 -8.35 -20.62
N LEU A 89 -13.57 -8.59 -21.38
CA LEU A 89 -12.42 -9.41 -20.96
C LEU A 89 -11.77 -8.86 -19.70
N LEU A 90 -11.47 -7.55 -19.68
CA LEU A 90 -10.83 -6.90 -18.53
C LEU A 90 -11.76 -6.84 -17.32
N GLN A 91 -13.06 -6.63 -17.52
CA GLN A 91 -14.03 -6.65 -16.42
C GLN A 91 -14.16 -8.04 -15.80
N GLN A 92 -14.11 -9.10 -16.61
CA GLN A 92 -14.10 -10.50 -16.13
C GLN A 92 -12.80 -10.84 -15.40
N GLY A 93 -11.65 -10.43 -15.94
CA GLY A 93 -10.34 -10.73 -15.37
C GLY A 93 -10.00 -9.96 -14.10
N LEU A 94 -10.24 -8.65 -14.08
CA LEU A 94 -10.00 -7.82 -12.90
C LEU A 94 -11.09 -8.02 -11.83
N SER A 95 -12.31 -8.40 -12.22
CA SER A 95 -13.37 -8.87 -11.33
C SER A 95 -13.55 -7.97 -10.10
N GLN A 96 -13.39 -8.52 -8.89
CA GLN A 96 -13.59 -7.84 -7.61
C GLN A 96 -12.48 -6.83 -7.25
N ARG A 97 -11.37 -6.80 -8.00
CA ARG A 97 -10.22 -5.90 -7.74
C ARG A 97 -10.51 -4.45 -8.11
N ILE A 98 -11.56 -4.20 -8.89
CA ILE A 98 -11.94 -2.88 -9.36
C ILE A 98 -13.38 -2.54 -8.95
N HIS A 99 -13.62 -1.27 -8.64
CA HIS A 99 -14.95 -0.70 -8.55
C HIS A 99 -15.46 -0.27 -9.92
N LEU A 100 -14.59 0.28 -10.77
CA LEU A 100 -14.96 0.82 -12.08
C LEU A 100 -13.84 0.63 -13.10
N LEU A 101 -14.23 0.24 -14.31
CA LEU A 101 -13.40 0.27 -15.52
C LEU A 101 -13.93 1.37 -16.43
N THR A 102 -13.10 2.34 -16.76
CA THR A 102 -13.41 3.46 -17.66
C THR A 102 -12.51 3.41 -18.87
N HIS A 103 -12.92 4.06 -19.96
CA HIS A 103 -12.10 4.26 -21.15
C HIS A 103 -12.38 5.64 -21.75
N SER A 104 -11.44 6.14 -22.54
CA SER A 104 -11.56 7.42 -23.24
C SER A 104 -11.18 7.21 -24.69
N LEU A 105 -12.17 7.45 -25.55
CA LEU A 105 -11.97 7.57 -26.98
C LEU A 105 -11.42 8.97 -27.28
N SER A 106 -10.51 9.03 -28.24
CA SER A 106 -10.04 10.32 -28.73
C SER A 106 -11.07 10.90 -29.70
N PRO A 107 -11.21 12.23 -29.76
CA PRO A 107 -12.08 12.86 -30.74
C PRO A 107 -11.73 12.40 -32.15
N ASP A 108 -12.75 12.27 -33.00
CA ASP A 108 -12.53 11.95 -34.40
C ASP A 108 -11.57 12.96 -35.02
N PRO A 109 -10.54 12.48 -35.76
CA PRO A 109 -9.60 13.38 -36.38
C PRO A 109 -10.36 14.26 -37.37
N LYS A 110 -9.99 15.55 -37.43
CA LYS A 110 -10.51 16.48 -38.43
C LYS A 110 -9.47 16.64 -39.52
N TRP A 111 -9.86 16.47 -40.77
CA TRP A 111 -8.98 16.61 -41.93
C TRP A 111 -9.61 17.51 -43.00
N SER A 112 -8.78 18.03 -43.91
CA SER A 112 -9.25 18.82 -45.05
C SER A 112 -9.97 17.91 -46.04
N VAL A 113 -11.03 18.43 -46.68
CA VAL A 113 -11.75 17.72 -47.76
C VAL A 113 -10.83 17.40 -48.94
N GLU A 114 -9.74 18.16 -49.09
CA GLU A 114 -8.73 17.97 -50.14
C GLU A 114 -7.69 16.88 -49.81
N SER A 115 -7.70 16.37 -48.58
CA SER A 115 -6.73 15.37 -48.10
C SER A 115 -7.36 13.99 -47.95
N GLU A 116 -6.55 12.93 -48.11
CA GLU A 116 -6.99 11.57 -47.79
C GLU A 116 -7.40 11.44 -46.32
N ALA A 117 -8.35 10.55 -46.05
CA ALA A 117 -8.80 10.26 -44.70
C ALA A 117 -7.62 9.81 -43.80
N PRO A 118 -7.56 10.27 -42.53
CA PRO A 118 -6.55 9.88 -41.58
C PRO A 118 -6.48 8.36 -41.41
N LYS A 119 -5.28 7.81 -41.53
CA LYS A 119 -5.04 6.37 -41.32
C LYS A 119 -5.05 6.07 -39.82
N HIS A 120 -5.57 4.90 -39.42
CA HIS A 120 -5.58 4.43 -38.03
C HIS A 120 -4.20 4.43 -37.34
N LYS A 121 -3.10 4.39 -38.10
CA LYS A 121 -1.72 4.50 -37.57
C LYS A 121 -1.44 5.84 -36.89
N ALA A 122 -2.19 6.89 -37.23
CA ALA A 122 -2.03 8.24 -36.70
C ALA A 122 -2.92 8.53 -35.49
N GLN A 123 -3.73 7.56 -35.04
CA GLN A 123 -4.62 7.75 -33.91
C GLN A 123 -3.83 7.72 -32.58
N PRO A 124 -4.17 8.61 -31.63
CA PRO A 124 -3.57 8.62 -30.29
C PRO A 124 -3.89 7.33 -29.51
N PRO A 125 -3.11 7.01 -28.46
CA PRO A 125 -3.33 5.81 -27.65
C PRO A 125 -4.73 5.76 -27.01
N LEU A 126 -5.32 4.56 -26.97
CA LEU A 126 -6.59 4.32 -26.29
C LEU A 126 -6.35 4.21 -24.79
N SER A 127 -6.98 5.06 -24.00
CA SER A 127 -6.74 5.14 -22.54
C SER A 127 -7.84 4.46 -21.74
N PHE A 128 -7.46 3.76 -20.68
CA PHE A 128 -8.33 3.05 -19.76
C PHE A 128 -7.99 3.44 -18.33
N GLY A 129 -9.02 3.73 -17.53
CA GLY A 129 -8.89 4.07 -16.11
C GLY A 129 -9.47 2.99 -15.22
N LEU A 130 -8.75 2.64 -14.16
CA LEU A 130 -9.14 1.68 -13.15
C LEU A 130 -9.37 2.41 -11.83
N LEU A 131 -10.58 2.29 -11.29
CA LEU A 131 -10.85 2.59 -9.88
C LEU A 131 -10.72 1.29 -9.11
N LEU A 132 -9.70 1.17 -8.27
CA LEU A 132 -9.32 -0.05 -7.57
C LEU A 132 -10.07 -0.22 -6.25
N ARG A 133 -10.24 -1.47 -5.84
CA ARG A 133 -10.63 -1.82 -4.47
C ARG A 133 -9.38 -2.14 -3.67
N ALA A 134 -9.00 -1.24 -2.74
CA ALA A 134 -7.72 -1.29 -2.03
C ALA A 134 -7.44 -2.64 -1.32
N GLU A 135 -8.49 -3.30 -0.83
CA GLU A 135 -8.37 -4.56 -0.09
C GLU A 135 -8.01 -5.76 -0.99
N LEU A 136 -8.42 -5.70 -2.27
CA LEU A 136 -8.30 -6.83 -3.20
C LEU A 136 -7.32 -6.55 -4.35
N SER A 137 -7.03 -5.30 -4.68
CA SER A 137 -6.25 -4.93 -5.86
C SER A 137 -4.84 -5.54 -5.87
N SER A 138 -4.24 -5.68 -4.68
CA SER A 138 -2.86 -6.13 -4.48
C SER A 138 -2.74 -7.61 -4.07
N THR A 139 -3.84 -8.39 -4.08
CA THR A 139 -3.76 -9.82 -3.75
C THR A 139 -3.02 -10.58 -4.84
N VAL A 140 -2.06 -11.42 -4.48
CA VAL A 140 -1.28 -12.20 -5.46
C VAL A 140 -1.97 -13.47 -5.91
N LEU A 141 -3.04 -13.87 -5.24
CA LEU A 141 -3.72 -15.13 -5.51
C LEU A 141 -5.17 -14.87 -5.87
N ASP A 142 -5.59 -15.32 -7.05
CA ASP A 142 -6.99 -15.41 -7.43
C ASP A 142 -7.48 -16.84 -7.22
N ARG A 143 -8.38 -17.03 -6.26
CA ARG A 143 -9.04 -18.32 -6.02
C ARG A 143 -10.23 -18.44 -6.97
N GLY A 144 -10.20 -19.47 -7.80
CA GLY A 144 -11.26 -19.83 -8.72
C GLY A 144 -12.30 -20.78 -8.11
N PRO A 145 -13.20 -21.34 -8.94
CA PRO A 145 -14.20 -22.30 -8.51
C PRO A 145 -13.59 -23.67 -8.16
N PRO A 146 -14.33 -24.52 -7.42
CA PRO A 146 -13.99 -25.93 -7.21
C PRO A 146 -13.67 -26.67 -8.50
N ALA A 147 -12.70 -27.58 -8.46
CA ALA A 147 -12.18 -28.29 -9.64
C ALA A 147 -13.25 -29.13 -10.38
N ASP A 148 -14.26 -29.59 -9.65
CA ASP A 148 -15.41 -30.36 -10.14
C ASP A 148 -16.56 -29.48 -10.67
N SER A 149 -16.49 -28.16 -10.47
CA SER A 149 -17.50 -27.23 -10.94
C SER A 149 -17.42 -27.05 -12.47
N PRO A 150 -18.56 -26.95 -13.20
CA PRO A 150 -18.53 -26.61 -14.62
C PRO A 150 -17.86 -25.25 -14.90
N LYS A 151 -17.90 -24.32 -13.93
CA LYS A 151 -17.24 -23.01 -14.01
C LYS A 151 -15.71 -23.11 -14.02
N ALA A 152 -15.13 -24.24 -13.62
CA ALA A 152 -13.68 -24.45 -13.69
C ALA A 152 -13.17 -24.46 -15.14
N ALA A 153 -13.98 -24.94 -16.08
CA ALA A 153 -13.62 -24.89 -17.50
C ALA A 153 -13.53 -23.43 -18.01
N GLU A 154 -14.50 -22.59 -17.64
CA GLU A 154 -14.49 -21.16 -17.98
C GLU A 154 -13.29 -20.43 -17.35
N PHE A 155 -12.97 -20.75 -16.09
CA PHE A 155 -11.81 -20.20 -15.40
C PHE A 155 -10.50 -20.59 -16.10
N ARG A 156 -10.33 -21.87 -16.45
CA ARG A 156 -9.17 -22.34 -17.23
C ARG A 156 -9.09 -21.70 -18.61
N GLN A 157 -10.21 -21.48 -19.28
CA GLN A 157 -10.25 -20.80 -20.57
C GLN A 157 -9.82 -19.34 -20.45
N LEU A 158 -10.29 -18.63 -19.42
CA LEU A 158 -9.95 -17.23 -19.18
C LEU A 158 -8.45 -17.05 -18.88
N TRP A 159 -7.89 -17.87 -18.00
CA TRP A 159 -6.51 -17.72 -17.54
C TRP A 159 -5.48 -18.51 -18.36
N GLY A 160 -5.93 -19.50 -19.13
CA GLY A 160 -5.10 -20.35 -19.98
C GLY A 160 -3.98 -21.03 -19.18
N PRO A 161 -2.71 -20.89 -19.59
CA PRO A 161 -1.58 -21.57 -18.97
C PRO A 161 -1.27 -21.11 -17.54
N ARG A 162 -1.91 -20.02 -17.05
CA ARG A 162 -1.74 -19.52 -15.68
C ARG A 162 -2.66 -20.21 -14.67
N SER A 163 -3.69 -20.92 -15.11
CA SER A 163 -4.60 -21.66 -14.22
C SER A 163 -3.94 -22.94 -13.75
N GLU A 164 -3.91 -23.15 -12.43
CA GLU A 164 -3.42 -24.38 -11.82
C GLU A 164 -4.37 -24.85 -10.71
N LEU A 165 -4.41 -26.17 -10.49
CA LEU A 165 -5.14 -26.75 -9.36
C LEU A 165 -4.33 -26.56 -8.08
N ARG A 166 -4.96 -25.96 -7.07
CA ARG A 166 -4.33 -25.71 -5.79
C ARG A 166 -5.18 -26.26 -4.65
N ARG A 167 -4.55 -27.02 -3.76
CA ARG A 167 -5.14 -27.45 -2.49
C ARG A 167 -4.93 -26.36 -1.44
N PHE A 168 -6.01 -25.96 -0.80
CA PHE A 168 -6.02 -24.94 0.25
C PHE A 168 -6.01 -25.55 1.65
N GLN A 169 -5.78 -24.73 2.69
CA GLN A 169 -5.68 -25.18 4.08
C GLN A 169 -7.02 -25.73 4.62
N ASP A 170 -8.13 -25.30 4.04
CA ASP A 170 -9.48 -25.83 4.25
C ASP A 170 -9.69 -27.23 3.63
N GLY A 171 -8.71 -27.73 2.86
CA GLY A 171 -8.74 -29.04 2.21
C GLY A 171 -9.31 -29.01 0.78
N ASP A 172 -9.94 -27.91 0.40
CA ASP A 172 -10.57 -27.72 -0.90
C ASP A 172 -9.54 -27.70 -2.02
N ILE A 173 -9.92 -28.25 -3.17
CA ILE A 173 -9.14 -28.21 -4.41
C ILE A 173 -9.91 -27.33 -5.39
N THR A 174 -9.37 -26.15 -5.66
CA THR A 174 -9.96 -25.19 -6.60
C THR A 174 -8.96 -24.84 -7.69
N GLU A 175 -9.47 -24.35 -8.83
CA GLU A 175 -8.62 -23.63 -9.77
C GLU A 175 -8.08 -22.36 -9.09
N ALA A 176 -6.86 -21.95 -9.44
CA ALA A 176 -6.24 -20.75 -8.91
C ALA A 176 -5.23 -20.15 -9.88
N VAL A 177 -4.96 -18.86 -9.72
CA VAL A 177 -3.88 -18.15 -10.42
C VAL A 177 -3.00 -17.44 -9.41
N LEU A 178 -1.68 -17.66 -9.50
CA LEU A 178 -0.69 -16.96 -8.70
C LEU A 178 0.04 -15.91 -9.56
N TRP A 179 0.02 -14.67 -9.08
CA TRP A 179 0.73 -13.52 -9.63
C TRP A 179 2.06 -13.30 -8.91
N HIS A 180 3.01 -12.70 -9.62
CA HIS A 180 4.30 -12.36 -9.04
C HIS A 180 4.16 -11.16 -8.11
N GLY A 181 4.77 -11.21 -6.94
CA GLY A 181 4.76 -10.11 -5.99
C GLY A 181 5.32 -10.52 -4.64
N GLU A 182 6.63 -10.38 -4.47
CA GLU A 182 7.31 -10.65 -3.21
C GLU A 182 7.09 -9.49 -2.23
N SER A 183 7.34 -8.26 -2.70
CA SER A 183 7.13 -7.02 -1.96
C SER A 183 5.77 -6.37 -2.24
N ILE A 184 5.28 -5.55 -1.30
CA ILE A 184 4.06 -4.74 -1.40
C ILE A 184 4.10 -3.84 -2.64
N CYS A 185 5.26 -3.25 -2.94
CA CYS A 185 5.49 -2.48 -4.16
C CYS A 185 5.18 -3.30 -5.43
N GLN A 186 5.69 -4.53 -5.53
CA GLN A 186 5.40 -5.41 -6.67
C GLN A 186 3.93 -5.85 -6.69
N LYS A 187 3.34 -6.11 -5.53
CA LYS A 187 1.93 -6.51 -5.39
C LYS A 187 0.96 -5.44 -5.90
N ARG A 188 1.29 -4.15 -5.77
CA ARG A 188 0.50 -3.05 -6.38
C ARG A 188 0.39 -3.16 -7.90
N LEU A 189 1.33 -3.84 -8.56
CA LEU A 189 1.36 -4.04 -10.01
C LEU A 189 0.68 -5.33 -10.48
N VAL A 190 0.02 -6.09 -9.60
CA VAL A 190 -0.79 -7.25 -10.01
C VAL A 190 -1.85 -6.89 -11.07
N PRO A 191 -2.60 -5.77 -10.98
CA PRO A 191 -3.53 -5.38 -12.05
C PRO A 191 -2.84 -5.20 -13.40
N LYS A 192 -1.60 -4.68 -13.45
CA LYS A 192 -0.81 -4.60 -14.69
C LYS A 192 -0.57 -6.01 -15.27
N GLN A 193 -0.15 -6.96 -14.42
CA GLN A 193 0.12 -8.34 -14.86
C GLN A 193 -1.14 -9.03 -15.40
N ILE A 194 -2.29 -8.81 -14.77
CA ILE A 194 -3.59 -9.33 -15.23
C ILE A 194 -3.91 -8.77 -16.61
N ILE A 195 -3.83 -7.44 -16.77
CA ILE A 195 -4.17 -6.77 -18.02
C ILE A 195 -3.26 -7.25 -19.16
N THR A 196 -1.95 -7.26 -18.96
CA THR A 196 -1.00 -7.67 -20.01
C THR A 196 -1.17 -9.13 -20.38
N HIS A 197 -1.39 -10.02 -19.40
CA HIS A 197 -1.65 -11.44 -19.65
C HIS A 197 -2.92 -11.66 -20.48
N LEU A 198 -4.03 -11.06 -20.08
CA LEU A 198 -5.31 -11.26 -20.75
C LEU A 198 -5.31 -10.68 -22.17
N LEU A 199 -4.76 -9.49 -22.35
CA LEU A 199 -4.66 -8.85 -23.66
C LEU A 199 -3.77 -9.64 -24.62
N GLN A 200 -2.64 -10.18 -24.14
CA GLN A 200 -1.78 -11.04 -24.95
C GLN A 200 -2.50 -12.35 -25.30
N LEU A 201 -3.09 -13.02 -24.31
CA LEU A 201 -3.69 -14.34 -24.48
C LEU A 201 -4.90 -14.31 -25.42
N HIS A 202 -5.80 -13.34 -25.24
CA HIS A 202 -7.09 -13.33 -25.93
C HIS A 202 -7.13 -12.37 -27.13
N ALA A 203 -6.35 -11.29 -27.11
CA ALA A 203 -6.39 -10.27 -28.16
C ALA A 203 -5.09 -10.16 -29.00
N ASP A 204 -4.05 -10.97 -28.76
CA ASP A 204 -2.73 -10.86 -29.42
C ASP A 204 -2.09 -9.46 -29.28
N ILE A 205 -2.41 -8.76 -28.19
CA ILE A 205 -1.82 -7.45 -27.89
C ILE A 205 -0.65 -7.66 -26.92
N PRO A 206 0.60 -7.43 -27.35
CA PRO A 206 1.76 -7.64 -26.51
C PRO A 206 1.92 -6.59 -25.42
N GLU A 207 2.64 -6.94 -24.36
CA GLU A 207 2.94 -6.02 -23.26
C GLU A 207 3.64 -4.74 -23.74
N SER A 208 4.43 -4.80 -24.82
CA SER A 208 5.06 -3.62 -25.43
C SER A 208 4.05 -2.57 -25.93
N CYS A 209 2.82 -2.98 -26.25
CA CYS A 209 1.73 -2.09 -26.63
C CYS A 209 1.01 -1.49 -25.42
N VAL A 210 1.32 -1.91 -24.18
CA VAL A 210 0.63 -1.46 -22.97
C VAL A 210 1.53 -0.50 -22.19
N ARG A 211 1.18 0.79 -22.19
CA ARG A 211 1.80 1.77 -21.28
C ARG A 211 0.99 1.84 -19.99
N TYR A 212 1.61 1.56 -18.85
CA TYR A 212 0.92 1.51 -17.57
C TYR A 212 1.37 2.63 -16.62
N VAL A 213 0.42 3.30 -16.00
CA VAL A 213 0.61 4.40 -15.04
C VAL A 213 -0.08 4.01 -13.73
N GLY A 214 0.73 3.62 -12.74
CA GLY A 214 0.25 3.23 -11.41
C GLY A 214 1.35 3.05 -10.36
N ALA A 215 2.63 3.05 -10.77
CA ALA A 215 3.78 2.98 -9.87
C ALA A 215 4.93 3.89 -10.34
N MET A 216 4.62 4.97 -11.07
CA MET A 216 5.64 5.82 -11.72
C MET A 216 6.56 6.53 -10.72
N VAL A 217 6.08 6.73 -9.50
CA VAL A 217 6.84 7.41 -8.44
C VAL A 217 7.51 6.43 -7.48
N ASP A 218 7.25 5.13 -7.61
CA ASP A 218 7.83 4.11 -6.73
C ASP A 218 9.37 4.13 -6.83
N ASP A 219 9.92 4.36 -8.01
CA ASP A 219 11.37 4.46 -8.23
C ASP A 219 12.05 5.56 -7.41
N VAL A 220 11.31 6.61 -7.03
CA VAL A 220 11.82 7.71 -6.18
C VAL A 220 11.94 7.29 -4.72
N ILE A 221 11.12 6.33 -4.28
CA ILE A 221 11.01 5.89 -2.88
C ILE A 221 11.56 4.48 -2.65
N LYS A 222 11.95 3.77 -3.71
CA LYS A 222 12.54 2.44 -3.63
C LYS A 222 13.81 2.45 -2.77
N THR A 223 13.88 1.51 -1.85
CA THR A 223 15.07 1.26 -1.02
C THR A 223 15.96 0.22 -1.69
N GLY A 224 17.29 0.42 -1.64
CA GLY A 224 18.28 -0.44 -2.29
C GLY A 224 18.59 -1.76 -1.56
N SER A 225 17.57 -2.43 -1.01
CA SER A 225 17.71 -3.78 -0.42
C SER A 225 17.76 -4.87 -1.50
N GLU A 226 18.20 -6.09 -1.12
CA GLU A 226 18.22 -7.28 -2.00
C GLU A 226 16.86 -7.55 -2.67
N VAL A 227 15.76 -7.27 -1.96
CA VAL A 227 14.41 -7.20 -2.52
C VAL A 227 14.02 -5.73 -2.61
N SER A 228 13.73 -5.24 -3.82
CA SER A 228 13.26 -3.86 -4.01
C SER A 228 11.88 -3.67 -3.39
N GLY A 229 11.79 -2.79 -2.40
CA GLY A 229 10.56 -2.39 -1.72
C GLY A 229 10.47 -0.88 -1.56
N THR A 230 9.33 -0.40 -1.10
CA THR A 230 9.07 1.04 -0.85
C THR A 230 9.00 1.39 0.64
N GLY A 231 9.39 0.45 1.52
CA GLY A 231 9.55 0.66 2.95
C GLY A 231 8.40 0.20 3.84
N GLU A 232 7.31 -0.28 3.24
CA GLU A 232 6.09 -0.66 3.95
C GLU A 232 6.30 -1.90 4.82
N GLU A 233 7.06 -2.87 4.34
CA GLU A 233 7.42 -4.07 5.09
C GLU A 233 8.24 -3.72 6.32
N GLU A 234 9.26 -2.89 6.17
CA GLU A 234 10.08 -2.42 7.29
C GLU A 234 9.25 -1.67 8.33
N SER A 235 8.32 -0.84 7.85
CA SER A 235 7.37 -0.11 8.69
C SER A 235 6.46 -1.07 9.45
N LEU A 236 5.94 -2.12 8.80
CA LEU A 236 5.13 -3.15 9.45
C LEU A 236 5.92 -3.88 10.54
N VAL A 237 7.19 -4.24 10.29
CA VAL A 237 8.05 -4.85 11.32
C VAL A 237 8.23 -3.88 12.50
N VAL A 238 8.23 -2.56 12.28
CA VAL A 238 8.31 -1.56 13.37
C VAL A 238 7.05 -1.56 14.21
N VAL A 239 5.89 -1.53 13.57
CA VAL A 239 4.58 -1.59 14.25
C VAL A 239 4.44 -2.89 15.06
N GLN A 240 4.76 -4.05 14.46
CA GLN A 240 4.72 -5.34 15.17
C GLN A 240 5.68 -5.39 16.36
N SER A 241 6.86 -4.79 16.22
CA SER A 241 7.83 -4.70 17.32
C SER A 241 7.31 -3.80 18.45
N TYR A 242 6.65 -2.70 18.11
CA TYR A 242 5.97 -1.85 19.08
C TYR A 242 4.84 -2.60 19.80
N ASP A 243 3.98 -3.32 19.07
CA ASP A 243 2.85 -4.06 19.66
C ASP A 243 3.31 -5.12 20.66
N ASP A 244 4.35 -5.87 20.31
CA ASP A 244 4.95 -6.84 21.24
C ASP A 244 5.53 -6.16 22.49
N LEU A 245 6.20 -5.02 22.33
CA LEU A 245 6.76 -4.28 23.46
C LEU A 245 5.65 -3.67 24.35
N SER A 246 4.60 -3.14 23.73
CA SER A 246 3.41 -2.63 24.41
C SER A 246 2.76 -3.73 25.25
N ARG A 247 2.50 -4.91 24.69
CA ARG A 247 1.95 -6.05 25.44
C ARG A 247 2.81 -6.47 26.63
N LYS A 248 4.14 -6.41 26.50
CA LYS A 248 5.08 -6.72 27.59
C LYS A 248 5.04 -5.68 28.70
N LEU A 249 4.97 -4.40 28.36
CA LEU A 249 4.82 -3.29 29.32
C LEU A 249 3.52 -3.39 30.11
N TRP A 250 2.41 -3.71 29.43
CA TRP A 250 1.11 -3.89 30.09
C TRP A 250 1.08 -5.03 31.12
N ARG A 251 1.91 -6.06 30.93
CA ARG A 251 2.02 -7.21 31.85
C ARG A 251 3.11 -7.04 32.90
N LEU A 252 3.73 -5.86 32.97
CA LEU A 252 4.85 -5.62 33.85
C LEU A 252 4.35 -5.34 35.26
N GLU A 253 4.68 -6.23 36.18
CA GLU A 253 4.38 -6.09 37.60
C GLU A 253 5.58 -5.50 38.37
N GLY A 254 5.32 -4.95 39.56
CA GLY A 254 6.37 -4.43 40.45
C GLY A 254 6.74 -2.96 40.24
N LEU A 255 6.01 -2.22 39.40
CA LEU A 255 6.09 -0.76 39.36
C LEU A 255 5.25 -0.13 40.50
N PRO A 256 5.64 1.04 41.05
CA PRO A 256 4.88 1.71 42.11
C PRO A 256 3.54 2.28 41.63
N LEU A 257 3.45 2.54 40.33
CA LEU A 257 2.24 2.92 39.62
C LEU A 257 2.09 2.01 38.42
N THR A 258 0.88 1.53 38.17
CA THR A 258 0.56 0.69 37.03
C THR A 258 0.53 1.50 35.73
N ILE A 259 0.89 0.85 34.61
CA ILE A 259 0.79 1.42 33.27
C ILE A 259 -0.66 1.26 32.80
N THR A 260 -1.32 2.36 32.46
CA THR A 260 -2.72 2.41 32.01
C THR A 260 -2.85 2.50 30.49
N ALA A 261 -1.86 3.06 29.80
CA ALA A 261 -1.81 3.06 28.34
C ALA A 261 -0.37 3.18 27.84
N VAL A 262 -0.12 2.64 26.65
CA VAL A 262 1.13 2.80 25.90
C VAL A 262 0.74 3.34 24.53
N GLN A 263 1.17 4.56 24.21
CA GLN A 263 0.78 5.28 23.01
C GLN A 263 1.99 5.53 22.11
N GLY A 264 1.91 5.07 20.86
CA GLY A 264 2.90 5.36 19.84
C GLY A 264 2.78 6.80 19.34
N ALA A 265 3.81 7.63 19.58
CA ALA A 265 3.82 9.03 19.16
C ALA A 265 4.70 9.28 17.92
N HIS A 266 5.54 8.32 17.53
CA HIS A 266 6.47 8.45 16.44
C HIS A 266 5.82 8.27 15.05
N PRO A 267 6.23 9.03 14.01
CA PRO A 267 5.75 8.88 12.62
C PRO A 267 5.85 7.45 12.06
N ALA A 268 6.88 6.70 12.46
CA ALA A 268 7.10 5.31 12.04
C ALA A 268 5.95 4.36 12.42
N LEU A 269 5.18 4.69 13.47
CA LEU A 269 4.08 3.86 13.97
C LEU A 269 2.74 4.15 13.28
N ARG A 270 2.70 5.16 12.41
CA ARG A 270 1.49 5.61 11.70
C ARG A 270 1.73 5.80 10.20
N TYR A 271 2.78 5.18 9.66
CA TYR A 271 3.13 5.21 8.24
C TYR A 271 3.33 6.63 7.67
N THR A 272 3.74 7.60 8.50
CA THR A 272 4.00 8.99 8.06
C THR A 272 5.47 9.38 8.17
N GLN A 273 6.39 8.42 8.28
CA GLN A 273 7.81 8.70 8.29
C GLN A 273 8.31 8.85 6.85
N VAL A 274 9.02 9.94 6.56
CA VAL A 274 9.52 10.25 5.20
C VAL A 274 10.44 9.15 4.67
N PHE A 275 11.35 8.66 5.52
CA PHE A 275 12.26 7.57 5.19
C PHE A 275 11.89 6.35 6.02
N PRO A 276 11.61 5.21 5.38
CA PRO A 276 11.25 4.00 6.10
C PRO A 276 12.41 3.55 6.99
N PRO A 277 12.11 2.97 8.16
CA PRO A 277 13.11 2.55 9.13
C PRO A 277 13.92 1.37 8.56
N ARG A 278 15.15 1.62 8.11
CA ARG A 278 15.98 0.59 7.50
C ARG A 278 16.60 -0.35 8.55
N PRO A 279 16.66 -1.67 8.29
CA PRO A 279 17.47 -2.57 9.10
C PRO A 279 18.93 -2.13 9.10
N LEU A 280 19.53 -2.00 10.28
CA LEU A 280 20.95 -1.68 10.42
C LEU A 280 21.77 -2.93 10.70
N LYS A 281 22.68 -3.25 9.78
CA LYS A 281 23.73 -4.24 10.02
C LYS A 281 24.95 -3.53 10.62
N LEU A 282 25.12 -3.64 11.92
CA LEU A 282 26.30 -3.12 12.62
C LEU A 282 27.48 -4.07 12.43
N GLU A 283 28.62 -3.54 11.98
CA GLU A 283 29.90 -4.25 12.00
C GLU A 283 30.48 -4.23 13.41
N TYR A 284 30.05 -5.18 14.25
CA TYR A 284 30.49 -5.27 15.64
C TYR A 284 32.02 -5.34 15.82
N SER A 285 32.78 -5.75 14.80
CA SER A 285 34.25 -5.75 14.82
C SER A 285 34.85 -4.34 15.02
N PHE A 286 34.13 -3.29 14.63
CA PHE A 286 34.57 -1.89 14.74
C PHE A 286 34.40 -1.30 16.13
N PHE A 287 33.73 -2.01 17.03
CA PHE A 287 33.35 -1.48 18.33
C PHE A 287 33.83 -2.38 19.48
N ASP A 288 34.23 -1.75 20.57
CA ASP A 288 34.33 -2.39 21.88
C ASP A 288 32.99 -2.26 22.62
N ARG A 289 32.70 -3.23 23.49
CA ARG A 289 31.50 -3.19 24.33
C ARG A 289 31.84 -2.73 25.73
N GLU A 290 31.25 -1.63 26.15
CA GLU A 290 31.37 -1.16 27.53
C GLU A 290 30.65 -2.15 28.48
N LYS A 291 31.33 -2.58 29.55
CA LYS A 291 30.85 -3.65 30.44
C LYS A 291 29.56 -3.30 31.19
N THR A 292 29.37 -2.02 31.53
CA THR A 292 28.28 -1.53 32.38
C THR A 292 27.02 -1.19 31.56
N SER A 293 27.17 -0.41 30.50
CA SER A 293 26.04 0.10 29.70
C SER A 293 25.73 -0.78 28.48
N ARG A 294 26.63 -1.72 28.12
CA ARG A 294 26.63 -2.45 26.85
C ARG A 294 26.66 -1.53 25.61
N SER A 295 27.08 -0.28 25.77
CA SER A 295 27.25 0.66 24.66
C SER A 295 28.38 0.23 23.74
N LEU A 296 28.22 0.52 22.45
CA LEU A 296 29.24 0.30 21.43
C LEU A 296 30.16 1.53 21.38
N VAL A 297 31.44 1.32 21.65
CA VAL A 297 32.48 2.36 21.60
C VAL A 297 33.34 2.12 20.35
N PRO A 298 33.48 3.11 19.43
CA PRO A 298 34.34 2.95 18.25
C PRO A 298 35.79 2.67 18.65
N LYS A 299 36.40 1.69 17.98
CA LYS A 299 37.85 1.47 18.06
C LYS A 299 38.60 2.59 17.36
N GLU A 300 39.86 2.78 17.72
CA GLU A 300 40.72 3.76 17.09
C GLU A 300 40.79 3.56 15.56
N GLY A 301 40.61 4.63 14.80
CA GLY A 301 40.58 4.61 13.33
C GLY A 301 39.33 3.97 12.70
N LYS A 302 38.30 3.60 13.48
CA LYS A 302 37.03 3.06 12.96
C LYS A 302 35.91 4.11 12.98
N PRO A 303 34.94 4.03 12.05
CA PRO A 303 33.84 4.98 12.00
C PRO A 303 32.93 4.88 13.23
N CYS A 304 32.30 6.00 13.58
CA CYS A 304 31.25 6.02 14.61
C CYS A 304 30.03 5.17 14.18
N PRO A 305 29.28 4.59 15.12
CA PRO A 305 28.06 3.87 14.78
C PRO A 305 27.05 4.82 14.13
N VAL A 306 26.30 4.31 13.16
CA VAL A 306 25.23 5.06 12.51
C VAL A 306 24.20 5.46 13.56
N TYR A 307 23.76 6.72 13.53
CA TYR A 307 22.70 7.20 14.40
C TYR A 307 21.39 6.48 14.08
N ILE A 308 20.78 5.88 15.10
CA ILE A 308 19.46 5.25 14.99
C ILE A 308 18.46 6.18 15.67
N THR A 309 17.55 6.74 14.88
CA THR A 309 16.46 7.57 15.41
C THR A 309 15.57 6.75 16.33
N PRO A 310 15.45 7.12 17.62
CA PRO A 310 14.60 6.39 18.53
C PRO A 310 13.11 6.57 18.24
N ILE A 311 12.35 5.49 18.37
CA ILE A 311 10.90 5.51 18.20
C ILE A 311 10.25 6.00 19.49
N THR A 312 9.71 7.21 19.47
CA THR A 312 8.99 7.83 20.59
C THR A 312 7.70 7.10 20.95
N VAL A 313 7.62 6.69 22.22
CA VAL A 313 6.44 6.06 22.84
C VAL A 313 6.11 6.76 24.16
N ILE A 314 4.84 6.97 24.43
CA ILE A 314 4.34 7.60 25.66
C ILE A 314 3.70 6.52 26.54
N CYS A 315 4.20 6.36 27.77
CA CYS A 315 3.60 5.47 28.78
C CYS A 315 2.74 6.31 29.72
N HIS A 316 1.43 6.06 29.74
CA HIS A 316 0.53 6.66 30.71
C HIS A 316 0.49 5.81 31.97
N MET A 317 0.73 6.45 33.11
CA MET A 317 0.68 5.81 34.42
C MET A 317 -0.65 6.11 35.11
N GLU A 318 -1.06 5.27 36.04
CA GLU A 318 -2.27 5.52 36.83
C GLU A 318 -2.18 6.84 37.62
N GLY A 319 -3.35 7.41 37.90
CA GLY A 319 -3.43 8.67 38.63
C GLY A 319 -2.93 8.55 40.07
N SER A 320 -2.06 9.47 40.48
CA SER A 320 -1.59 9.56 41.88
C SER A 320 -1.84 10.96 42.45
N GLY A 321 -2.14 11.02 43.75
CA GLY A 321 -2.24 12.27 44.51
C GLY A 321 -0.91 12.68 45.16
N LYS A 322 0.09 11.79 45.17
CA LYS A 322 1.36 11.96 45.89
C LYS A 322 2.42 12.76 45.12
N TRP A 323 2.01 13.57 44.14
CA TRP A 323 2.94 14.35 43.33
C TRP A 323 3.35 15.64 44.07
N PRO A 324 4.66 15.91 44.21
CA PRO A 324 5.14 17.15 44.79
C PRO A 324 4.72 18.37 43.94
N HIS A 325 4.78 19.56 44.53
CA HIS A 325 4.50 20.81 43.83
C HIS A 325 5.74 21.38 43.12
N ASP A 326 6.93 21.04 43.59
CA ASP A 326 8.19 21.46 42.97
C ASP A 326 8.49 20.69 41.66
N ARG A 327 8.91 21.42 40.63
CA ARG A 327 9.18 20.87 39.30
C ARG A 327 10.40 19.96 39.29
N LEU A 328 11.45 20.27 40.06
CA LEU A 328 12.66 19.43 40.12
C LEU A 328 12.36 18.11 40.84
N ALA A 329 11.61 18.16 41.94
CA ALA A 329 11.13 16.96 42.62
C ALA A 329 10.30 16.05 41.69
N ILE A 330 9.43 16.61 40.84
CA ILE A 330 8.68 15.84 39.83
C ILE A 330 9.65 15.16 38.85
N GLN A 331 10.66 15.87 38.36
CA GLN A 331 11.66 15.31 37.43
C GLN A 331 12.46 14.16 38.06
N HIS A 332 12.87 14.30 39.32
CA HIS A 332 13.57 13.21 40.02
C HIS A 332 12.70 11.97 40.23
N ILE A 333 11.42 12.15 40.58
CA ILE A 333 10.48 11.02 40.70
C ILE A 333 10.32 10.34 39.34
N ARG A 334 10.17 11.11 38.25
CA ARG A 334 10.09 10.55 36.89
C ARG A 334 11.33 9.75 36.52
N ALA A 335 12.51 10.28 36.80
CA ALA A 335 13.78 9.59 36.58
C ALA A 335 13.85 8.27 37.36
N ALA A 336 13.38 8.26 38.61
CA ALA A 336 13.30 7.04 39.41
C ALA A 336 12.35 5.99 38.79
N PHE A 337 11.20 6.42 38.25
CA PHE A 337 10.33 5.53 37.48
C PHE A 337 11.01 4.97 36.23
N HIS A 338 11.76 5.79 35.47
CA HIS A 338 12.51 5.31 34.30
C HIS A 338 13.56 4.26 34.69
N ILE A 339 14.27 4.46 35.81
CA ILE A 339 15.25 3.50 36.34
C ILE A 339 14.56 2.17 36.67
N GLN A 340 13.50 2.21 37.48
CA GLN A 340 12.80 1.00 37.90
C GLN A 340 12.17 0.25 36.71
N LEU A 341 11.58 0.98 35.77
CA LEU A 341 11.05 0.40 34.53
C LEU A 341 12.16 -0.28 33.72
N GLY A 342 13.31 0.36 33.57
CA GLY A 342 14.47 -0.21 32.88
C GLY A 342 15.01 -1.47 33.56
N GLU A 343 15.05 -1.50 34.89
CA GLU A 343 15.46 -2.68 35.67
C GLU A 343 14.52 -3.86 35.50
N LEU A 344 13.20 -3.62 35.54
CA LEU A 344 12.19 -4.64 35.33
C LEU A 344 12.24 -5.19 33.90
N LEU A 345 12.35 -4.34 32.88
CA LEU A 345 12.50 -4.76 31.49
C LEU A 345 13.78 -5.58 31.27
N ARG A 346 14.88 -5.21 31.91
CA ARG A 346 16.13 -5.97 31.90
C ARG A 346 15.97 -7.33 32.59
N LYS A 347 15.29 -7.38 33.73
CA LYS A 347 15.09 -8.61 34.52
C LYS A 347 14.15 -9.61 33.83
N HIS A 348 12.99 -9.15 33.35
CA HIS A 348 11.93 -10.01 32.81
C HIS A 348 12.09 -10.32 31.32
N HIS A 349 12.74 -9.44 30.55
CA HIS A 349 12.82 -9.57 29.09
C HIS A 349 14.23 -9.45 28.52
N ASN A 350 15.26 -9.29 29.37
CA ASN A 350 16.67 -9.15 28.97
C ASN A 350 16.92 -8.03 27.95
N TYR A 351 16.12 -6.96 28.02
CA TYR A 351 16.33 -5.78 27.18
C TYR A 351 17.47 -4.93 27.70
N THR A 352 18.21 -4.32 26.75
CA THR A 352 19.21 -3.31 27.10
C THR A 352 18.49 -1.98 27.24
N CYS A 353 18.54 -1.41 28.45
CA CYS A 353 17.79 -0.22 28.81
C CYS A 353 18.75 0.86 29.32
N ARG A 354 18.54 2.11 28.90
CA ARG A 354 19.28 3.28 29.36
C ARG A 354 18.30 4.30 29.94
N PRO A 355 18.13 4.34 31.27
CA PRO A 355 17.29 5.35 31.90
C PRO A 355 17.98 6.73 31.85
N CYS A 356 17.22 7.74 31.46
CA CYS A 356 17.62 9.14 31.46
C CYS A 356 16.63 9.94 32.34
N PRO A 357 16.99 11.16 32.79
CA PRO A 357 16.07 11.99 33.57
C PRO A 357 14.73 12.27 32.86
N THR A 358 14.76 12.41 31.53
CA THR A 358 13.58 12.78 30.73
C THR A 358 12.84 11.60 30.11
N HIS A 359 13.51 10.48 29.85
CA HIS A 359 12.97 9.33 29.14
C HIS A 359 13.74 8.04 29.49
N LEU A 360 13.25 6.89 29.01
CA LEU A 360 13.94 5.61 29.06
C LEU A 360 14.16 5.10 27.64
N ASP A 361 15.41 4.89 27.25
CA ASP A 361 15.72 4.21 25.98
C ASP A 361 15.74 2.70 26.19
N VAL A 362 15.04 1.98 25.32
CA VAL A 362 14.99 0.52 25.29
C VAL A 362 15.45 0.04 23.92
N TRP A 363 16.57 -0.68 23.92
CA TRP A 363 17.10 -1.34 22.75
C TRP A 363 16.48 -2.74 22.64
N LYS A 364 15.65 -2.92 21.62
CA LYS A 364 14.97 -4.19 21.32
C LYS A 364 15.59 -4.82 20.07
N VAL A 365 16.20 -5.99 20.25
CA VAL A 365 16.72 -6.82 19.16
C VAL A 365 15.60 -7.73 18.67
N SER A 366 15.29 -7.71 17.37
CA SER A 366 14.35 -8.67 16.78
C SER A 366 14.96 -10.07 16.76
N ALA A 367 14.12 -11.10 16.89
CA ALA A 367 14.54 -12.49 16.76
C ALA A 367 14.99 -12.85 15.32
N SER A 368 14.58 -12.06 14.32
CA SER A 368 15.06 -12.12 12.94
C SER A 368 16.16 -11.07 12.72
N PRO A 369 17.47 -11.43 12.75
CA PRO A 369 18.52 -10.53 12.30
C PRO A 369 18.31 -10.15 10.83
N PRO A 370 18.65 -8.92 10.39
CA PRO A 370 19.43 -7.88 11.07
C PRO A 370 18.58 -6.73 11.65
N PHE A 371 17.35 -6.98 12.13
CA PHE A 371 16.49 -5.90 12.62
C PHE A 371 16.76 -5.59 14.10
N SER A 372 17.42 -4.47 14.38
CA SER A 372 17.54 -3.92 15.72
C SER A 372 16.89 -2.53 15.80
N LYS A 373 16.20 -2.23 16.91
CA LYS A 373 15.36 -1.03 17.05
C LYS A 373 15.52 -0.38 18.42
N ILE A 374 15.56 0.95 18.44
CA ILE A 374 15.53 1.75 19.67
C ILE A 374 14.13 2.31 19.85
N PHE A 375 13.56 2.12 21.04
CA PHE A 375 12.35 2.78 21.48
C PHE A 375 12.69 3.73 22.63
N SER A 376 12.31 5.00 22.51
CA SER A 376 12.42 5.98 23.61
C SER A 376 11.06 6.14 24.27
N PHE A 377 10.99 5.79 25.55
CA PHE A 377 9.79 5.87 26.36
C PHE A 377 9.77 7.14 27.20
N PHE A 378 8.67 7.87 27.09
CA PHE A 378 8.36 9.03 27.90
C PHE A 378 7.20 8.67 28.83
N CYS A 379 7.46 8.61 30.14
CA CYS A 379 6.39 8.35 31.12
C CYS A 379 5.59 9.62 31.39
N CYS A 380 4.33 9.62 30.97
CA CYS A 380 3.33 10.64 31.25
C CYS A 380 2.52 10.25 32.50
N PHE A 381 2.44 11.17 33.45
CA PHE A 381 1.74 10.93 34.71
C PHE A 381 0.54 11.87 34.84
N GLN A 382 -0.54 11.37 35.45
CA GLN A 382 -1.76 12.14 35.70
C GLN A 382 -1.91 12.42 37.20
N LYS A 383 -2.23 13.67 37.55
CA LYS A 383 -2.52 14.08 38.93
C LYS A 383 -4.00 13.85 39.23
N LYS A 384 -4.33 13.09 40.28
CA LYS A 384 -5.71 12.61 40.58
C LYS A 384 -6.76 13.73 40.81
N ASN A 385 -6.34 14.95 41.17
CA ASN A 385 -7.24 16.05 41.54
C ASN A 385 -7.32 17.18 40.50
N SER A 386 -6.86 16.96 39.27
CA SER A 386 -6.94 17.96 38.21
C SER A 386 -7.19 17.27 36.88
N PHE A 387 -8.42 17.33 36.40
CA PHE A 387 -8.86 16.70 35.13
C PHE A 387 -8.07 17.17 33.89
N GLN A 388 -7.19 18.18 34.00
CA GLN A 388 -6.49 18.79 32.87
C GLN A 388 -4.95 18.88 32.98
N GLN A 389 -4.31 18.41 34.07
CA GLN A 389 -2.84 18.46 34.18
C GLN A 389 -2.21 17.09 33.95
N LYS A 390 -1.94 16.79 32.67
CA LYS A 390 -0.98 15.76 32.25
C LYS A 390 0.38 16.43 32.08
N PHE A 391 1.43 15.85 32.66
CA PHE A 391 2.79 16.33 32.45
C PHE A 391 3.59 15.21 31.76
N CYS A 392 4.21 15.58 30.63
CA CYS A 392 5.08 14.72 29.83
C CYS A 392 6.55 15.02 30.07
#